data_AF-A0A958G6F9-F1
#
_entry.id   AF-A0A958G6F9-F1
#
_cell.length_a   1.000
_cell.length_b   1.000
_cell.length_c   1.000
_cell.angle_alpha   90.00
_cell.angle_beta   90.00
_cell.angle_gamma   90.00
#
_symmetry.space_group_name_H-M   'P 1'
#
loop_
_entity.id
_entity.type
_entity.pdbx_description
1 polymer ?
#
loop_
_entity_poly.entity_id
_entity_poly.type
_entity_poly.pdbx_seq_one_letter_code
_entity_poly.pdbx_strand_id
1 'polypeptide(L)'
;EQIARAAVEVGEQLDAFRFKEATRRFMDLARFANKYFNDQEPWKTRKSAPEKCATTLNLCAQAARSLAVLMSPFLPFGARKLWQMLQLSGTPEAATWEGIADLQLPAGHRLGKLEILYSKIDDAVIAEEVQRLKQALSGANGAAEAAEVEHISIDEFKKIQLKTARVIAAEA
;
A
#
# COMPACT_ATOMS: atom_id res chain seq x y z
N GLU A 1 5.69 -10.11 -21.43
CA GLU A 1 4.24 -10.12 -21.76
C GLU A 1 3.34 -9.99 -20.53
N GLN A 2 3.28 -10.98 -19.62
CA GLN A 2 2.37 -10.93 -18.45
C GLN A 2 2.52 -9.66 -17.58
N ILE A 3 3.77 -9.18 -17.39
CA ILE A 3 4.05 -7.93 -16.67
C ILE A 3 3.41 -6.73 -17.35
N ALA A 4 3.56 -6.60 -18.68
CA ALA A 4 3.00 -5.49 -19.44
C ALA A 4 1.46 -5.52 -19.40
N ARG A 5 0.86 -6.71 -19.56
CA ARG A 5 -0.59 -6.88 -19.45
C ARG A 5 -1.10 -6.46 -18.07
N ALA A 6 -0.44 -6.91 -17.01
CA ALA A 6 -0.82 -6.56 -15.64
C ALA A 6 -0.71 -5.04 -15.39
N ALA A 7 0.31 -4.36 -15.93
CA ALA A 7 0.43 -2.92 -15.80
C ALA A 7 -0.74 -2.16 -16.44
N VAL A 8 -1.17 -2.58 -17.64
CA VAL A 8 -2.36 -2.04 -18.30
C VAL A 8 -3.62 -2.30 -17.48
N GLU A 9 -3.85 -3.56 -17.07
CA GLU A 9 -5.04 -3.92 -16.28
C GLU A 9 -5.11 -3.15 -14.96
N VAL A 10 -3.98 -2.98 -14.25
CA VAL A 10 -3.92 -2.20 -13.01
C VAL A 10 -4.22 -0.72 -13.30
N GLY A 11 -3.65 -0.15 -14.36
CA GLY A 11 -3.87 1.24 -14.75
C GLY A 11 -5.33 1.53 -15.06
N GLU A 12 -5.97 0.69 -15.89
CA GLU A 12 -7.40 0.81 -16.22
C GLU A 12 -8.30 0.77 -14.97
N GLN A 13 -7.98 -0.09 -13.99
CA GLN A 13 -8.74 -0.13 -12.74
C GLN A 13 -8.50 1.11 -11.86
N LEU A 14 -7.29 1.67 -11.87
CA LEU A 14 -6.98 2.91 -11.14
C LEU A 14 -7.71 4.10 -11.77
N ASP A 15 -7.71 4.22 -13.10
CA ASP A 15 -8.43 5.27 -13.84
C ASP A 15 -9.94 5.22 -13.60
N ALA A 16 -10.47 4.01 -13.40
CA ALA A 16 -11.87 3.78 -13.05
C ALA A 16 -12.17 3.91 -11.53
N PHE A 17 -11.20 4.35 -10.71
CA PHE A 17 -11.30 4.44 -9.25
C PHE A 17 -11.62 3.12 -8.53
N ARG A 18 -11.28 1.97 -9.14
CA ARG A 18 -11.52 0.62 -8.62
C ARG A 18 -10.29 0.06 -7.90
N PHE A 19 -9.84 0.75 -6.85
CA PHE A 19 -8.60 0.42 -6.11
C PHE A 19 -8.52 -1.05 -5.65
N LYS A 20 -9.64 -1.62 -5.16
CA LYS A 20 -9.68 -3.02 -4.73
C LYS A 20 -9.35 -4.00 -5.86
N GLU A 21 -9.88 -3.74 -7.06
CA GLU A 21 -9.62 -4.58 -8.22
C GLU A 21 -8.20 -4.34 -8.75
N ALA A 22 -7.73 -3.08 -8.77
CA ALA A 22 -6.34 -2.76 -9.12
C ALA A 22 -5.33 -3.53 -8.24
N THR A 23 -5.53 -3.53 -6.92
CA THR A 23 -4.69 -4.30 -5.99
C THR A 23 -4.79 -5.80 -6.23
N ARG A 24 -5.97 -6.33 -6.60
CA ARG A 24 -6.12 -7.75 -6.96
C ARG A 24 -5.28 -8.09 -8.19
N ARG A 25 -5.32 -7.28 -9.25
CA ARG A 25 -4.53 -7.48 -10.48
C ARG A 25 -3.04 -7.44 -10.21
N PHE A 26 -2.59 -6.48 -9.39
CA PHE A 26 -1.21 -6.44 -8.91
C PHE A 26 -0.83 -7.75 -8.18
N MET A 27 -1.67 -8.25 -7.27
CA MET A 27 -1.41 -9.49 -6.54
C MET A 27 -1.46 -10.75 -7.42
N ASP A 28 -2.22 -10.72 -8.52
CA ASP A 28 -2.23 -11.81 -9.51
C ASP A 28 -0.88 -11.89 -10.24
N LEU A 29 -0.27 -10.75 -10.58
CA LEU A 29 1.10 -10.72 -11.14
C LEU A 29 2.13 -11.27 -10.15
N ALA A 30 2.04 -10.90 -8.87
CA ALA A 30 2.94 -11.42 -7.84
C ALA A 30 2.79 -12.95 -7.69
N ARG A 31 1.56 -13.47 -7.75
CA ARG A 31 1.29 -14.92 -7.76
C ARG A 31 1.84 -15.62 -9.00
N PHE A 32 1.72 -14.99 -10.17
CA PHE A 32 2.31 -15.50 -11.40
C PHE A 32 3.84 -15.61 -11.30
N ALA A 33 4.52 -14.56 -10.80
CA ALA A 33 5.97 -14.57 -10.61
C ALA A 33 6.42 -15.68 -9.63
N ASN A 34 5.69 -15.86 -8.52
CA ASN A 34 5.93 -16.95 -7.59
C ASN A 34 5.72 -18.33 -8.21
N LYS A 35 4.66 -18.51 -9.01
CA LYS A 35 4.41 -19.76 -9.74
C LYS A 35 5.56 -20.07 -10.69
N TYR A 36 6.02 -19.07 -11.46
CA TYR A 36 7.18 -19.23 -12.34
C TYR A 36 8.44 -19.66 -11.57
N PHE A 37 8.76 -18.98 -10.46
CA PHE A 37 9.92 -19.34 -9.62
C PHE A 37 9.82 -20.79 -9.12
N ASN A 38 8.63 -21.21 -8.69
CA ASN A 38 8.40 -22.57 -8.20
C ASN A 38 8.50 -23.61 -9.32
N ASP A 39 7.89 -23.38 -10.47
CA ASP A 39 7.89 -24.30 -11.60
C ASP A 39 9.31 -24.51 -12.17
N GLN A 40 10.17 -23.49 -12.10
CA GLN A 40 11.56 -23.56 -12.58
C GLN A 40 12.53 -24.21 -11.58
N GLU A 41 12.12 -24.36 -10.31
CA GLU A 41 12.89 -24.99 -9.23
C GLU A 41 14.39 -24.58 -9.20
N PRO A 42 14.74 -23.28 -9.14
CA PRO A 42 16.12 -22.81 -9.28
C PRO A 42 17.07 -23.39 -8.24
N TRP A 43 16.57 -23.78 -7.07
CA TRP A 43 17.35 -24.45 -6.02
C TRP A 43 17.84 -25.84 -6.44
N LYS A 44 17.14 -26.53 -7.35
CA LYS A 44 17.59 -27.79 -7.96
C LYS A 44 18.49 -27.52 -9.16
N THR A 45 18.07 -26.64 -10.07
CA THR A 45 18.81 -26.36 -11.31
C THR A 45 20.16 -25.68 -11.07
N ARG A 46 20.37 -25.06 -9.89
CA ARG A 46 21.68 -24.54 -9.47
C ARG A 46 22.81 -25.56 -9.60
N LYS A 47 22.54 -26.85 -9.34
CA LYS A 47 23.56 -27.91 -9.43
C LYS A 47 23.57 -28.61 -10.79
N SER A 48 22.41 -28.81 -11.41
CA SER A 48 22.26 -29.61 -12.63
C SER A 48 22.35 -28.81 -13.93
N ALA A 49 21.91 -27.54 -13.94
CA ALA A 49 21.88 -26.67 -15.11
C ALA A 49 22.04 -25.18 -14.70
N PRO A 50 23.29 -24.74 -14.40
CA PRO A 50 23.56 -23.40 -13.88
C PRO A 50 23.06 -22.25 -14.77
N GLU A 51 23.13 -22.40 -16.09
CA GLU A 51 22.64 -21.37 -17.04
C GLU A 51 21.12 -21.18 -16.97
N LYS A 52 20.37 -22.26 -16.78
CA LYS A 52 18.92 -22.20 -16.58
C LYS A 52 18.59 -21.50 -15.26
N CYS A 53 19.29 -21.88 -14.19
CA CYS A 53 19.17 -21.22 -12.89
C CYS A 53 19.44 -19.71 -12.99
N ALA A 54 20.51 -19.31 -13.67
CA ALA A 54 20.85 -17.91 -13.90
C ALA A 54 19.75 -17.15 -14.65
N THR A 55 19.21 -17.75 -15.71
CA THR A 55 18.09 -17.18 -16.48
C THR A 55 16.84 -17.00 -15.60
N THR A 56 16.45 -18.03 -14.84
CA THR A 56 15.31 -17.97 -13.94
C THR A 56 15.47 -16.86 -12.90
N LEU A 57 16.63 -16.80 -12.24
CA LEU A 57 16.90 -15.78 -11.22
C LEU A 57 16.91 -14.37 -11.80
N ASN A 58 17.48 -14.18 -13.00
CA ASN A 58 17.44 -12.89 -13.68
C ASN A 58 15.99 -12.47 -13.94
N LEU A 59 15.18 -13.34 -14.56
CA LEU A 59 13.77 -13.03 -14.87
C LEU A 59 12.96 -12.74 -13.60
N CYS A 60 13.19 -13.46 -12.50
CA CYS A 60 12.56 -13.18 -11.22
C CYS A 60 12.98 -11.83 -10.64
N ALA A 61 14.24 -11.43 -10.78
CA ALA A 61 14.72 -10.11 -10.36
C ALA A 61 14.08 -8.98 -11.20
N GLN A 62 13.93 -9.18 -12.51
CA GLN A 62 13.24 -8.23 -13.40
C GLN A 62 11.75 -8.10 -13.04
N ALA A 63 11.11 -9.23 -12.70
CA ALA A 63 9.74 -9.23 -12.19
C ALA A 63 9.64 -8.49 -10.85
N ALA A 64 10.60 -8.67 -9.94
CA ALA A 64 10.66 -7.94 -8.67
C ALA A 64 10.80 -6.42 -8.88
N ARG A 65 11.64 -5.98 -9.83
CA ARG A 65 11.71 -4.56 -10.25
C ARG A 65 10.34 -4.06 -10.70
N SER A 66 9.69 -4.79 -11.58
CA SER A 66 8.37 -4.41 -12.14
C SER A 66 7.30 -4.32 -11.04
N LEU A 67 7.31 -5.27 -10.10
CA LEU A 67 6.44 -5.27 -8.93
C LEU A 67 6.71 -4.07 -8.01
N ALA A 68 7.97 -3.64 -7.84
CA ALA A 68 8.31 -2.46 -7.07
C ALA A 68 7.66 -1.19 -7.65
N VAL A 69 7.67 -1.03 -8.98
CA VAL A 69 7.01 0.09 -9.66
C VAL A 69 5.49 -0.01 -9.51
N LEU A 70 4.88 -1.16 -9.82
CA LEU A 70 3.42 -1.34 -9.76
C LEU A 70 2.84 -1.25 -8.35
N MET A 71 3.60 -1.63 -7.32
CA MET A 71 3.12 -1.56 -5.94
C MET A 71 3.24 -0.14 -5.37
N SER A 72 3.99 0.77 -6.00
CA SER A 72 4.23 2.11 -5.48
C SER A 72 2.96 2.94 -5.15
N PRO A 73 1.86 2.93 -5.93
CA PRO A 73 0.64 3.65 -5.56
C PRO A 73 -0.09 3.05 -4.35
N PHE A 74 0.19 1.79 -3.99
CA PHE A 74 -0.51 1.07 -2.90
C PHE A 74 0.35 0.94 -1.63
N LEU A 75 1.64 0.67 -1.82
CA LEU A 75 2.61 0.25 -0.80
C LEU A 75 3.95 0.98 -1.01
N PRO A 76 4.00 2.32 -0.89
CA PRO A 76 5.17 3.12 -1.26
C PRO A 76 6.43 2.76 -0.43
N PHE A 77 6.27 2.46 0.85
CA PHE A 77 7.40 2.05 1.71
C PHE A 77 7.98 0.70 1.29
N GLY A 78 7.11 -0.27 0.99
CA GLY A 78 7.54 -1.57 0.48
C GLY A 78 8.17 -1.49 -0.90
N ALA A 79 7.61 -0.67 -1.79
CA ALA A 79 8.18 -0.39 -3.10
C ALA A 79 9.62 0.13 -2.99
N ARG A 80 9.85 1.17 -2.17
CA ARG A 80 11.19 1.75 -1.95
C ARG A 80 12.16 0.75 -1.33
N LYS A 81 11.69 -0.04 -0.36
CA LYS A 81 12.49 -1.07 0.29
C LYS A 81 12.96 -2.13 -0.73
N LEU A 82 12.05 -2.62 -1.56
CA LEU A 82 12.39 -3.55 -2.65
C LEU A 82 13.32 -2.91 -3.70
N TRP A 83 13.09 -1.64 -4.05
CA TRP A 83 13.94 -0.87 -4.97
C TRP A 83 15.39 -0.75 -4.46
N GLN A 84 15.56 -0.52 -3.15
CA GLN A 84 16.86 -0.47 -2.49
C GLN A 84 17.55 -1.84 -2.47
N MET A 85 16.82 -2.93 -2.20
CA MET A 85 17.36 -4.30 -2.29
C MET A 85 17.86 -4.62 -3.70
N LEU A 86 17.16 -4.14 -4.72
CA LEU A 86 17.57 -4.27 -6.12
C LEU A 86 18.69 -3.30 -6.52
N GLN A 87 19.11 -2.40 -5.62
CA GLN A 87 20.17 -1.41 -5.85
C GLN A 87 19.94 -0.58 -7.12
N LEU A 88 18.70 -0.15 -7.32
CA LEU A 88 18.31 0.69 -8.45
C LEU A 88 18.47 2.17 -8.12
N SER A 89 18.91 2.96 -9.09
CA SER A 89 18.97 4.43 -8.97
C SER A 89 17.57 5.04 -9.00
N GLY A 90 17.42 6.24 -8.42
CA GLY A 90 16.13 6.94 -8.37
C GLY A 90 15.14 6.29 -7.41
N THR A 91 13.85 6.43 -7.71
CA THR A 91 12.77 5.90 -6.88
C THR A 91 11.75 5.13 -7.73
N PRO A 92 11.04 4.15 -7.16
CA PRO A 92 10.03 3.40 -7.91
C PRO A 92 8.87 4.28 -8.38
N GLU A 93 8.55 5.38 -7.67
CA GLU A 93 7.51 6.33 -8.05
C GLU A 93 7.88 7.18 -9.28
N ALA A 94 9.18 7.41 -9.49
CA ALA A 94 9.68 8.16 -10.64
C ALA A 94 9.81 7.27 -11.89
N ALA A 95 9.66 5.95 -11.76
CA ALA A 95 9.74 5.02 -12.87
C ALA A 95 8.42 5.01 -13.68
N THR A 96 8.54 5.04 -15.00
CA THR A 96 7.39 4.97 -15.91
C THR A 96 6.82 3.56 -15.98
N TRP A 97 5.52 3.47 -16.22
CA TRP A 97 4.85 2.19 -16.51
C TRP A 97 5.03 1.77 -17.96
N GLU A 98 5.34 2.74 -18.84
CA GLU A 98 5.87 2.46 -20.18
C GLU A 98 7.22 1.73 -20.06
N GLY A 99 7.38 0.64 -20.81
CA GLY A 99 8.60 -0.18 -20.74
C GLY A 99 8.78 -0.92 -19.41
N ILE A 100 7.73 -1.07 -18.60
CA ILE A 100 7.85 -1.73 -17.30
C ILE A 100 8.32 -3.18 -17.40
N ALA A 101 8.00 -3.85 -18.52
CA ALA A 101 8.44 -5.21 -18.82
C ALA A 101 9.87 -5.30 -19.40
N ASP A 102 10.54 -4.16 -19.60
CA ASP A 102 11.88 -4.13 -20.18
C ASP A 102 12.92 -4.68 -19.19
N LEU A 103 13.94 -5.33 -19.76
CA LEU A 103 15.02 -5.95 -18.99
C LEU A 103 16.04 -4.87 -18.61
N GLN A 104 15.88 -4.31 -17.42
CA GLN A 104 16.68 -3.17 -16.94
C GLN A 104 17.76 -3.58 -15.93
N LEU A 105 17.77 -4.85 -15.50
CA LEU A 105 18.85 -5.43 -14.71
C LEU A 105 19.83 -6.22 -15.61
N PRO A 106 20.94 -5.61 -16.06
CA PRO A 106 21.92 -6.30 -16.90
C PRO A 106 22.66 -7.39 -16.13
N ALA A 107 23.26 -8.33 -16.86
CA ALA A 107 24.15 -9.32 -16.27
C ALA A 107 25.32 -8.64 -15.52
N GLY A 108 25.64 -9.14 -14.33
CA GLY A 108 26.67 -8.55 -13.47
C GLY A 108 26.19 -7.41 -12.56
N HIS A 109 24.93 -6.97 -12.69
CA HIS A 109 24.32 -6.03 -11.74
C HIS A 109 24.39 -6.58 -10.32
N ARG A 110 24.86 -5.76 -9.37
CA ARG A 110 24.94 -6.14 -7.96
C ARG A 110 23.65 -5.79 -7.25
N LEU A 111 23.18 -6.71 -6.43
CA LEU A 111 22.06 -6.47 -5.53
C LEU A 111 22.56 -5.81 -4.25
N GLY A 112 21.70 -5.03 -3.63
CA GLY A 112 21.93 -4.40 -2.34
C GLY A 112 21.76 -5.40 -1.19
N LYS A 113 21.62 -4.85 0.02
CA LYS A 113 21.35 -5.68 1.21
C LYS A 113 19.93 -6.25 1.12
N LEU A 114 19.84 -7.58 1.09
CA LEU A 114 18.56 -8.28 1.16
C LEU A 114 18.08 -8.35 2.60
N GLU A 115 16.81 -8.04 2.82
CA GLU A 115 16.16 -8.11 4.12
C GLU A 115 14.70 -8.56 3.93
N ILE A 116 14.01 -8.84 5.04
CA ILE A 116 12.61 -9.25 4.98
C ILE A 116 11.77 -8.03 4.58
N LEU A 117 10.99 -8.16 3.51
CA LEU A 117 10.16 -7.06 3.00
C LEU A 117 9.01 -6.75 3.97
N TYR A 118 8.29 -7.78 4.41
CA TYR A 118 7.21 -7.68 5.39
C TYR A 118 7.36 -8.78 6.45
N SER A 119 7.34 -8.39 7.73
CA SER A 119 7.24 -9.34 8.83
C SER A 119 5.81 -9.86 8.95
N LYS A 120 5.66 -11.12 9.34
CA LYS A 120 4.36 -11.66 9.71
C LYS A 120 3.82 -10.89 10.92
N ILE A 121 2.53 -10.61 10.93
CA ILE A 121 1.84 -10.08 12.10
C ILE A 121 1.33 -11.29 12.90
N ASP A 122 1.84 -11.47 14.11
CA ASP A 122 1.43 -12.54 15.01
C ASP A 122 0.24 -12.12 15.87
N ASP A 123 -0.52 -13.10 16.37
CA ASP A 123 -1.74 -12.87 17.15
C ASP A 123 -1.49 -12.00 18.40
N ALA A 124 -0.29 -12.09 18.98
CA ALA A 124 0.13 -11.26 20.10
C ALA A 124 0.18 -9.76 19.72
N VAL A 125 0.74 -9.44 18.55
CA VAL A 125 0.80 -8.06 18.04
C VAL A 125 -0.60 -7.53 17.76
N ILE A 126 -1.48 -8.39 17.20
CA ILE A 126 -2.89 -8.03 16.96
C ILE A 126 -3.59 -7.72 18.28
N ALA A 127 -3.41 -8.57 19.30
CA ALA A 127 -4.04 -8.40 20.60
C ALA A 127 -3.60 -7.10 21.28
N GLU A 128 -2.30 -6.78 21.23
CA GLU A 128 -1.74 -5.55 21.76
C GLU A 128 -2.35 -4.30 21.10
N GLU A 129 -2.39 -4.25 19.77
CA GLU A 129 -2.94 -3.11 19.04
C GLU A 129 -4.46 -2.97 19.24
N VAL A 130 -5.19 -4.08 19.33
CA VAL A 130 -6.63 -4.07 19.66
C VAL A 130 -6.86 -3.53 21.07
N GLN A 131 -6.02 -3.91 22.04
CA GLN A 131 -6.11 -3.39 23.41
C GLN A 131 -5.81 -1.90 23.45
N ARG A 132 -4.75 -1.44 22.77
CA ARG A 132 -4.39 -0.03 22.63
C ARG A 132 -5.53 0.79 22.03
N LEU A 133 -6.17 0.29 20.97
CA LEU A 133 -7.32 0.94 20.34
C LEU A 133 -8.51 1.07 21.31
N LYS A 134 -8.84 -0.01 22.04
CA LYS A 134 -9.91 0.00 23.05
C LYS A 134 -9.64 1.02 24.16
N GLN A 135 -8.39 1.10 24.64
CA GLN A 135 -7.98 2.08 25.64
C GLN A 135 -8.12 3.52 25.13
N ALA A 136 -7.66 3.79 23.89
CA ALA A 136 -7.80 5.11 23.27
C ALA A 136 -9.27 5.53 23.07
N LEU A 137 -10.13 4.59 22.67
CA LEU A 137 -11.58 4.82 22.53
C LEU A 137 -12.26 5.06 23.90
N SER A 138 -11.86 4.32 24.94
CA SER A 138 -12.38 4.54 26.30
C SER A 138 -11.95 5.88 26.91
N GLY A 139 -10.78 6.42 26.51
CA GLY A 139 -10.34 7.76 26.89
C GLY A 139 -11.01 8.89 26.10
N ALA A 140 -11.42 8.62 24.85
CA ALA A 140 -12.13 9.58 24.00
C ALA A 140 -13.62 9.76 24.39
N ASN A 141 -14.23 8.75 25.03
CA ASN A 141 -15.57 8.88 25.63
C ASN A 141 -15.57 9.67 26.95
N GLY A 142 -14.42 10.18 27.42
CA GLY A 142 -14.31 11.03 28.60
C GLY A 142 -14.46 12.54 28.35
N ALA A 143 -14.71 12.97 27.11
CA ALA A 143 -14.87 14.40 26.77
C ALA A 143 -16.02 14.68 25.79
N ALA A 144 -17.04 13.82 25.81
CA ALA A 144 -18.35 14.10 25.24
C ALA A 144 -19.42 13.34 26.05
N GLU A 145 -19.43 13.52 27.38
CA GLU A 145 -20.73 13.84 27.95
C GLU A 145 -21.15 15.09 27.20
N ALA A 146 -22.04 14.92 26.22
CA ALA A 146 -22.88 16.02 25.81
C ALA A 146 -23.42 16.56 27.13
N ALA A 147 -22.93 17.72 27.57
CA ALA A 147 -23.55 18.43 28.67
C ALA A 147 -25.04 18.34 28.37
N GLU A 148 -25.80 17.71 29.26
CA GLU A 148 -27.26 17.69 29.15
C GLU A 148 -27.64 19.16 28.99
N VAL A 149 -27.89 19.57 27.76
CA VAL A 149 -28.40 20.91 27.50
C VAL A 149 -29.79 20.81 28.07
N GLU A 150 -30.00 21.41 29.25
CA GLU A 150 -31.32 21.51 29.86
C GLU A 150 -32.24 22.15 28.83
N HIS A 151 -33.02 21.31 28.17
CA HIS A 151 -33.98 21.75 27.18
C HIS A 151 -35.14 22.37 27.96
N ILE A 152 -35.37 23.67 27.72
CA ILE A 152 -36.58 24.31 28.23
C ILE A 152 -37.81 23.64 27.62
N SER A 153 -38.91 23.64 28.36
CA SER A 153 -40.18 23.12 27.86
C SER A 153 -40.70 23.97 26.69
N ILE A 154 -41.51 23.37 25.82
CA ILE A 154 -42.16 24.09 24.70
C ILE A 154 -42.99 25.29 25.21
N ASP A 155 -43.60 25.17 26.39
CA ASP A 155 -44.40 26.25 26.96
C ASP A 155 -43.56 27.38 27.57
N GLU A 156 -42.32 27.10 28.00
CA GLU A 156 -41.35 28.14 28.32
C GLU A 156 -40.83 28.83 27.07
N PHE A 157 -40.54 28.06 26.00
CA PHE A 157 -40.10 28.63 24.73
C PHE A 157 -41.13 29.63 24.16
N LYS A 158 -42.44 29.32 24.25
CA LYS A 158 -43.51 30.23 23.80
C LYS A 158 -43.53 31.57 24.54
N LYS A 159 -42.99 31.65 25.76
CA LYS A 159 -42.92 32.89 26.55
C LYS A 159 -41.76 33.78 26.14
N ILE A 160 -40.80 33.26 25.38
CA ILE A 160 -39.61 34.00 24.93
C ILE A 160 -39.96 34.85 23.70
N GLN A 161 -39.65 36.14 23.75
CA GLN A 161 -39.71 37.03 22.59
C GLN A 161 -38.31 37.17 21.99
N LEU A 162 -38.07 36.46 20.87
CA LEU A 162 -36.85 36.60 20.11
C LEU A 162 -36.87 37.92 19.34
N LYS A 163 -35.96 38.84 19.67
CA LYS A 163 -35.74 40.08 18.92
C LYS A 163 -34.47 39.94 18.12
N THR A 164 -34.54 40.18 16.81
CA THR A 164 -33.36 40.21 15.95
C THR A 164 -32.77 41.62 15.93
N ALA A 165 -31.45 41.71 16.05
CA ALA A 165 -30.71 42.96 15.94
C ALA A 165 -29.64 42.83 14.85
N ARG A 166 -29.38 43.93 14.15
CA ARG A 166 -28.30 44.03 13.16
C ARG A 166 -27.05 44.54 13.88
N VAL A 167 -25.97 43.77 13.83
CA VAL A 167 -24.67 44.20 14.36
C VAL A 167 -24.11 45.27 13.42
N ILE A 168 -23.84 46.47 13.95
CA ILE A 168 -23.39 47.64 13.16
C ILE A 168 -21.86 47.74 13.15
N ALA A 169 -21.19 47.30 14.21
CA ALA A 169 -19.73 47.17 14.30
C ALA A 169 -19.37 46.14 15.38
N ALA A 170 -18.21 45.49 15.24
CA ALA A 170 -17.60 44.62 16.24
C ALA A 170 -16.07 44.87 16.22
N GLU A 171 -15.48 45.11 17.38
CA GLU A 171 -14.03 45.21 17.55
C GLU A 171 -13.44 43.85 17.95
N ALA A 172 -12.16 43.67 17.65
CA ALA A 172 -11.40 42.43 17.88
C ALA A 172 -10.83 42.35 19.29
#